data_AF-A0A936ZTB4-F1
#
_entry.id   AF-A0A936ZTB4-F1
#
_cell.length_a   1.000
_cell.length_b   1.000
_cell.length_c   1.000
_cell.angle_alpha   90.00
_cell.angle_beta   90.00
_cell.angle_gamma   90.00
#
_symmetry.space_group_name_H-M   'P 1'
#
loop_
_entity.id
_entity.type
_entity.pdbx_description
1 polymer ?
#
loop_
_entity_poly.entity_id
_entity_poly.type
_entity_poly.pdbx_seq_one_letter_code
_entity_poly.pdbx_strand_id
1 'polypeptide(L)'
;MKKIKVLALCAIVAGFATSCQKEDVATETQEVVKEELSKSQIEALNKAGVNHGGAKIVTAKGMLPGDKDFQAIEVSDYLLSIEALERGDYALSSDDGINKQYRTNNLVTGSNRSFRVVGYTGSCCALTSKMRTALQWAVNNYNRLNTSLNLTLVFQSNFNNRDMVVYNNGRGGGGGSAGFPSGGQAFKRVQINAGTDSFSTNVVEHVMTHEIGHSVGFRHTDYARRKCDGSNEGTAGIGAILIPGTQSGNQWGGSNIDSNSIMISCFDGNEDGEFSQGDITALNALY
;
A
#
# COMPACT_ATOMS: atom_id res chain seq x y z
N MET A 1 -51.01 -56.87 48.85
CA MET A 1 -50.63 -55.99 49.98
C MET A 1 -49.30 -56.48 50.56
N LYS A 2 -48.29 -55.59 50.66
CA LYS A 2 -47.17 -55.57 51.64
C LYS A 2 -46.17 -56.78 51.61
N LYS A 3 -44.83 -56.66 51.57
CA LYS A 3 -43.88 -55.62 52.03
C LYS A 3 -42.53 -55.70 51.28
N ILE A 4 -41.84 -54.56 51.26
CA ILE A 4 -40.43 -54.30 50.87
C ILE A 4 -39.46 -54.71 52.02
N LYS A 5 -38.21 -55.13 51.72
CA LYS A 5 -36.92 -54.63 52.28
C LYS A 5 -35.68 -55.43 51.77
N VAL A 6 -34.75 -54.84 50.99
CA VAL A 6 -33.45 -54.16 51.29
C VAL A 6 -32.20 -55.09 51.41
N LEU A 7 -31.07 -54.62 50.84
CA LEU A 7 -29.62 -55.01 50.91
C LEU A 7 -29.10 -55.94 49.79
N ALA A 8 -28.32 -55.52 48.79
CA ALA A 8 -26.99 -54.86 48.70
C ALA A 8 -25.84 -55.87 48.52
N LEU A 9 -25.21 -55.91 47.34
CA LEU A 9 -23.74 -56.02 47.20
C LEU A 9 -23.24 -55.62 45.80
N CYS A 10 -22.12 -54.91 45.82
CA CYS A 10 -21.47 -54.15 44.77
C CYS A 10 -20.68 -54.98 43.74
N ALA A 11 -20.67 -54.52 42.49
CA ALA A 11 -19.46 -54.55 41.65
C ALA A 11 -19.53 -53.36 40.66
N ILE A 12 -18.89 -52.26 41.06
CA ILE A 12 -18.61 -51.10 40.22
C ILE A 12 -17.39 -51.47 39.39
N VAL A 13 -17.54 -51.56 38.06
CA VAL A 13 -16.42 -51.42 37.13
C VAL A 13 -16.61 -50.10 36.40
N ALA A 14 -15.70 -49.18 36.72
CA ALA A 14 -15.57 -47.89 36.11
C ALA A 14 -15.14 -48.03 34.65
N GLY A 15 -15.98 -47.52 33.74
CA GLY A 15 -15.58 -47.12 32.40
C GLY A 15 -15.93 -45.65 32.24
N PHE A 16 -14.99 -44.77 32.56
CA PHE A 16 -15.08 -43.35 32.22
C PHE A 16 -15.07 -43.22 30.70
N ALA A 17 -16.24 -43.10 30.07
CA ALA A 17 -16.33 -42.49 28.76
C ALA A 17 -16.07 -40.99 28.96
N THR A 18 -14.87 -40.55 28.59
CA THR A 18 -14.52 -39.14 28.56
C THR A 18 -15.36 -38.48 27.47
N SER A 19 -16.51 -37.93 27.85
CA SER A 19 -17.23 -36.97 27.02
C SER A 19 -16.41 -35.68 27.01
N CYS A 20 -15.39 -35.62 26.15
CA CYS A 20 -14.90 -34.34 25.67
C CYS A 20 -16.01 -33.76 24.82
N GLN A 21 -16.83 -32.89 25.42
CA GLN A 21 -17.46 -31.83 24.64
C GLN A 21 -16.31 -31.11 23.94
N LYS A 22 -16.16 -31.38 22.64
CA LYS A 22 -15.57 -30.38 21.75
C LYS A 22 -16.54 -29.21 21.81
N GLU A 23 -16.21 -28.24 22.66
CA GLU A 23 -16.53 -26.86 22.32
C GLU A 23 -15.82 -26.61 20.99
N ASP A 24 -16.59 -26.73 19.91
CA ASP A 24 -16.25 -26.09 18.66
C ASP A 24 -16.20 -24.60 18.99
N VAL A 25 -15.01 -24.13 19.37
CA VAL A 25 -14.66 -22.72 19.23
C VAL A 25 -14.79 -22.48 17.74
N ALA A 26 -15.97 -22.01 17.34
CA ALA A 26 -16.18 -21.37 16.07
C ALA A 26 -15.10 -20.31 15.98
N THR A 27 -14.04 -20.65 15.26
CA THR A 27 -13.17 -19.64 14.70
C THR A 27 -14.12 -18.89 13.81
N GLU A 28 -14.52 -17.69 14.22
CA GLU A 28 -15.08 -16.70 13.31
C GLU A 28 -14.00 -16.47 12.26
N THR A 29 -13.94 -17.36 11.26
CA THR A 29 -13.47 -17.00 9.94
C THR A 29 -14.34 -15.84 9.57
N GLN A 30 -13.81 -14.62 9.69
CA GLN A 30 -14.39 -13.45 9.06
C GLN A 30 -14.65 -13.86 7.61
N GLU A 31 -15.92 -14.06 7.28
CA GLU A 31 -16.32 -14.15 5.89
C GLU A 31 -15.87 -12.83 5.27
N VAL A 32 -14.83 -12.91 4.42
CA VAL A 32 -14.50 -11.82 3.51
C VAL A 32 -15.64 -11.79 2.51
N VAL A 33 -16.71 -11.06 2.86
CA VAL A 33 -17.69 -10.62 1.87
C VAL A 33 -16.89 -9.81 0.87
N LYS A 34 -16.64 -10.38 -0.32
CA LYS A 34 -16.15 -9.62 -1.46
C LYS A 34 -17.29 -8.68 -1.87
N GLU A 35 -17.40 -7.55 -1.19
CA GLU A 35 -18.26 -6.47 -1.67
C GLU A 35 -17.74 -6.08 -3.04
N GLU A 36 -18.56 -6.30 -4.06
CA GLU A 36 -18.29 -5.81 -5.40
C GLU A 36 -18.30 -4.28 -5.38
N LEU A 37 -17.39 -3.67 -6.13
CA LEU A 37 -17.34 -2.21 -6.24
C LEU A 37 -18.67 -1.70 -6.81
N SER A 38 -19.20 -0.65 -6.19
CA SER A 38 -20.38 0.06 -6.71
C SER A 38 -20.05 0.79 -8.01
N LYS A 39 -21.09 1.13 -8.79
CA LYS A 39 -20.92 1.90 -10.04
C LYS A 39 -20.22 3.24 -9.80
N SER A 40 -20.56 3.95 -8.72
CA SER A 40 -19.92 5.23 -8.37
C SER A 40 -18.44 5.06 -8.06
N GLN A 41 -18.05 3.99 -7.37
CA GLN A 41 -16.65 3.68 -7.08
C GLN A 41 -15.88 3.34 -8.35
N ILE A 42 -16.46 2.56 -9.27
CA ILE A 42 -15.86 2.27 -10.58
C ILE A 42 -15.67 3.56 -11.38
N GLU A 43 -16.68 4.42 -11.46
CA GLU A 43 -16.58 5.72 -12.15
C GLU A 43 -15.51 6.62 -11.51
N ALA A 44 -15.41 6.62 -10.18
CA ALA A 44 -14.42 7.41 -9.47
C ALA A 44 -12.99 6.88 -9.69
N LEU A 45 -12.79 5.56 -9.73
CA LEU A 45 -11.51 4.95 -10.13
C LEU A 45 -11.12 5.34 -11.56
N ASN A 46 -12.06 5.27 -12.50
CA ASN A 46 -11.82 5.65 -13.89
C ASN A 46 -11.42 7.12 -13.99
N LYS A 47 -12.13 8.02 -13.30
CA LYS A 47 -11.76 9.45 -13.20
C LYS A 47 -10.38 9.65 -12.56
N ALA A 48 -10.02 8.80 -11.61
CA ALA A 48 -8.69 8.79 -11.01
C ALA A 48 -7.62 8.14 -11.90
N GLY A 49 -7.93 7.70 -13.13
CA GLY A 49 -6.98 7.00 -13.98
C GLY A 49 -6.50 5.69 -13.38
N VAL A 50 -7.39 4.95 -12.71
CA VAL A 50 -7.09 3.65 -12.10
C VAL A 50 -8.04 2.60 -12.67
N ASN A 51 -7.46 1.55 -13.22
CA ASN A 51 -8.15 0.37 -13.72
C ASN A 51 -8.61 -0.46 -12.53
N HIS A 52 -9.90 -0.74 -12.47
CA HIS A 52 -10.53 -1.47 -11.37
C HIS A 52 -10.30 -3.00 -11.44
N GLY A 53 -9.52 -3.49 -12.41
CA GLY A 53 -9.15 -4.91 -12.52
C GLY A 53 -8.46 -5.41 -11.26
N GLY A 54 -9.07 -6.39 -10.59
CA GLY A 54 -8.53 -6.95 -9.35
C GLY A 54 -8.72 -6.07 -8.10
N ALA A 55 -9.45 -4.95 -8.21
CA ALA A 55 -9.76 -4.07 -7.09
C ALA A 55 -10.59 -4.78 -6.01
N LYS A 56 -10.30 -4.47 -4.74
CA LYS A 56 -10.99 -5.02 -3.57
C LYS A 56 -11.30 -3.91 -2.59
N ILE A 57 -12.52 -3.90 -2.06
CA ILE A 57 -12.84 -3.06 -0.91
C ILE A 57 -12.20 -3.70 0.31
N VAL A 58 -11.47 -2.88 1.06
CA VAL A 58 -10.90 -3.25 2.36
C VAL A 58 -11.42 -2.27 3.40
N THR A 59 -11.81 -2.81 4.56
CA THR A 59 -12.06 -1.97 5.72
C THR A 59 -10.75 -1.85 6.48
N ALA A 60 -10.13 -0.68 6.40
CA ALA A 60 -8.95 -0.33 7.19
C ALA A 60 -9.40 0.07 8.60
N LYS A 61 -9.94 -0.90 9.37
CA LYS A 61 -10.15 -0.68 10.80
C LYS A 61 -8.81 -0.63 11.50
N GLY A 62 -8.49 0.50 12.14
CA GLY A 62 -7.30 0.61 12.99
C GLY A 62 -6.02 0.07 12.36
N MET A 63 -5.74 0.39 11.08
CA MET A 63 -4.55 -0.11 10.33
C MET A 63 -3.28 -0.05 11.18
N LEU A 64 -3.17 0.99 12.01
CA LEU A 64 -2.31 1.03 13.17
C LEU A 64 -3.10 1.52 14.40
N PRO A 65 -2.67 1.18 15.63
CA PRO A 65 -3.21 1.77 16.85
C PRO A 65 -3.26 3.30 16.79
N GLY A 66 -4.44 3.89 17.03
CA GLY A 66 -4.68 5.33 16.95
C GLY A 66 -5.32 5.81 15.64
N ASP A 67 -5.49 4.91 14.66
CA ASP A 67 -6.20 5.22 13.42
C ASP A 67 -7.71 5.26 13.63
N LYS A 68 -8.37 6.15 12.88
CA LYS A 68 -9.80 6.04 12.65
C LYS A 68 -10.05 4.99 11.59
N ASP A 69 -11.10 4.21 11.76
CA ASP A 69 -11.57 3.29 10.74
C ASP A 69 -11.90 4.07 9.46
N PHE A 70 -11.42 3.57 8.31
CA PHE A 70 -11.81 4.07 7.00
C PHE A 70 -11.97 2.91 6.03
N GLN A 71 -12.78 3.10 4.99
CA GLN A 71 -12.84 2.16 3.87
C GLN A 71 -11.91 2.62 2.76
N ALA A 72 -11.24 1.65 2.14
CA ALA A 72 -10.35 1.88 1.02
C ALA A 72 -10.59 0.85 -0.08
N ILE A 73 -10.15 1.19 -1.28
CA ILE A 73 -9.99 0.25 -2.39
C ILE A 73 -8.50 -0.06 -2.51
N GLU A 74 -8.17 -1.34 -2.39
CA GLU A 74 -6.86 -1.87 -2.77
C GLU A 74 -6.90 -2.36 -4.22
N VAL A 75 -5.99 -1.87 -5.04
CA VAL A 75 -5.84 -2.28 -6.44
C VAL A 75 -4.39 -2.07 -6.86
N SER A 76 -3.74 -3.09 -7.44
CA SER A 76 -2.27 -3.09 -7.57
C SER A 76 -1.61 -2.93 -6.18
N ASP A 77 -0.78 -1.92 -6.05
CA ASP A 77 -0.05 -1.34 -4.93
C ASP A 77 -0.72 -0.02 -4.48
N TYR A 78 -1.91 0.30 -4.99
CA TYR A 78 -2.67 1.46 -4.56
C TYR A 78 -3.61 1.15 -3.40
N LEU A 79 -3.57 2.00 -2.39
CA LEU A 79 -4.52 2.06 -1.28
C LEU A 79 -5.27 3.40 -1.35
N LEU A 80 -6.46 3.39 -1.93
CA LEU A 80 -7.25 4.59 -2.18
C LEU A 80 -8.40 4.70 -1.18
N SER A 81 -8.44 5.76 -0.37
CA SER A 81 -9.59 6.03 0.51
C SER A 81 -10.85 6.19 -0.34
N ILE A 82 -11.92 5.43 -0.02
CA ILE A 82 -13.19 5.53 -0.75
C ILE A 82 -13.77 6.94 -0.61
N GLU A 83 -13.72 7.50 0.59
CA GLU A 83 -14.18 8.87 0.84
C GLU A 83 -13.44 9.90 -0.02
N ALA A 84 -12.09 9.84 -0.06
CA ALA A 84 -11.29 10.77 -0.86
C ALA A 84 -11.54 10.55 -2.37
N LEU A 85 -11.66 9.29 -2.79
CA LEU A 85 -11.92 8.91 -4.17
C LEU A 85 -13.28 9.44 -4.65
N GLU A 86 -14.34 9.28 -3.85
CA GLU A 86 -15.69 9.74 -4.17
C GLU A 86 -15.84 11.27 -4.12
N ARG A 87 -15.04 11.95 -3.26
CA ARG A 87 -14.90 13.42 -3.31
C ARG A 87 -14.16 13.92 -4.55
N GLY A 88 -13.58 13.02 -5.34
CA GLY A 88 -12.82 13.35 -6.53
C GLY A 88 -11.40 13.83 -6.26
N ASP A 89 -10.87 13.62 -5.05
CA ASP A 89 -9.53 14.07 -4.68
C ASP A 89 -8.48 13.50 -5.65
N TYR A 90 -8.64 12.26 -6.10
CA TYR A 90 -7.70 11.59 -6.99
C TYR A 90 -8.00 11.78 -8.48
N ALA A 91 -9.07 12.50 -8.84
CA ALA A 91 -9.49 12.66 -10.22
C ALA A 91 -8.43 13.38 -11.05
N LEU A 92 -8.13 12.83 -12.23
CA LEU A 92 -7.29 13.45 -13.24
C LEU A 92 -8.13 14.46 -14.04
N SER A 93 -7.50 15.54 -14.54
CA SER A 93 -8.20 16.56 -15.32
C SER A 93 -8.53 16.03 -16.72
N SER A 94 -9.62 16.52 -17.31
CA SER A 94 -10.09 16.11 -18.64
C SER A 94 -9.31 16.70 -19.82
N ASP A 95 -8.34 17.59 -19.58
CA ASP A 95 -7.48 18.19 -20.60
C ASP A 95 -6.02 17.80 -20.37
N ASP A 96 -5.51 16.91 -21.22
CA ASP A 96 -4.64 17.22 -22.36
C ASP A 96 -3.82 15.96 -22.68
N GLY A 97 -4.15 15.32 -23.80
CA GLY A 97 -3.25 14.49 -24.58
C GLY A 97 -2.54 13.35 -23.84
N ILE A 98 -2.86 12.12 -24.24
CA ILE A 98 -1.99 10.94 -24.09
C ILE A 98 -0.53 11.41 -24.16
N ASN A 99 0.24 11.29 -23.06
CA ASN A 99 1.64 10.84 -23.05
C ASN A 99 2.52 11.23 -21.82
N LYS A 100 2.88 10.20 -21.00
CA LYS A 100 4.21 9.87 -20.43
C LYS A 100 4.54 10.43 -19.03
N GLN A 101 5.54 9.87 -18.30
CA GLN A 101 5.72 9.82 -16.82
C GLN A 101 4.75 10.61 -15.94
N TYR A 102 4.13 9.89 -15.03
CA TYR A 102 2.80 10.22 -14.59
C TYR A 102 2.75 10.65 -13.13
N ARG A 103 2.07 11.77 -12.88
CA ARG A 103 1.70 12.18 -11.53
C ARG A 103 0.20 12.25 -11.36
N THR A 104 -0.24 12.25 -10.11
CA THR A 104 -1.59 12.69 -9.78
C THR A 104 -1.72 14.21 -9.86
N ASN A 105 -2.95 14.71 -9.89
CA ASN A 105 -3.22 16.14 -9.79
C ASN A 105 -2.81 16.72 -8.43
N ASN A 106 -2.86 15.90 -7.38
CA ASN A 106 -2.47 16.31 -6.04
C ASN A 106 -0.98 16.10 -5.84
N LEU A 107 -0.32 17.17 -5.39
CA LEU A 107 1.06 17.16 -4.96
C LEU A 107 1.15 17.57 -3.49
N VAL A 108 2.30 17.35 -2.89
CA VAL A 108 2.61 17.90 -1.58
C VAL A 108 2.92 19.39 -1.71
N THR A 109 2.20 20.26 -1.00
CA THR A 109 2.28 21.71 -1.21
C THR A 109 2.57 22.49 0.07
N GLY A 110 3.14 23.69 -0.10
CA GLY A 110 3.41 24.62 1.00
C GLY A 110 4.21 23.99 2.14
N SER A 111 3.77 24.21 3.38
CA SER A 111 4.43 23.69 4.58
C SER A 111 4.38 22.16 4.71
N ASN A 112 3.56 21.47 3.91
CA ASN A 112 3.44 20.02 3.96
C ASN A 112 4.59 19.29 3.28
N ARG A 113 5.43 20.01 2.52
CA ARG A 113 6.65 19.44 1.90
C ARG A 113 7.71 19.06 2.93
N SER A 114 7.62 19.59 4.15
CA SER A 114 8.39 19.14 5.30
C SER A 114 7.52 18.26 6.19
N PHE A 115 7.84 16.98 6.26
CA PHE A 115 7.10 16.01 7.06
C PHE A 115 8.01 14.91 7.59
N ARG A 116 7.53 14.24 8.63
CA ARG A 116 8.24 13.14 9.26
C ARG A 116 7.77 11.82 8.66
N VAL A 117 8.74 10.97 8.37
CA VAL A 117 8.55 9.56 8.04
C VAL A 117 8.77 8.77 9.32
N VAL A 118 7.73 8.09 9.78
CA VAL A 118 7.76 7.23 10.97
C VAL A 118 7.92 5.79 10.50
N GLY A 119 9.10 5.22 10.67
CA GLY A 119 9.30 3.79 10.59
C GLY A 119 8.70 3.13 11.83
N TYR A 120 7.57 2.45 11.66
CA TYR A 120 6.77 2.00 12.80
C TYR A 120 7.44 0.87 13.58
N THR A 121 7.44 0.97 14.91
CA THR A 121 8.08 -0.02 15.81
C THR A 121 7.11 -0.68 16.80
N GLY A 122 5.80 -0.46 16.66
CA GLY A 122 4.80 -1.09 17.53
C GLY A 122 4.56 -2.57 17.18
N SER A 123 4.29 -3.40 18.19
CA SER A 123 4.32 -4.87 18.10
C SER A 123 3.44 -5.49 17.02
N CYS A 124 2.29 -4.89 16.66
CA CYS A 124 1.42 -5.44 15.63
C CYS A 124 2.07 -5.50 14.25
N CYS A 125 2.95 -4.54 13.97
CA CYS A 125 3.21 -4.08 12.61
C CYS A 125 4.65 -3.51 12.47
N ALA A 126 5.54 -3.89 13.38
CA ALA A 126 6.89 -3.34 13.47
C ALA A 126 7.70 -3.69 12.22
N LEU A 127 8.44 -2.70 11.70
CA LEU A 127 9.45 -2.96 10.68
C LEU A 127 10.57 -3.83 11.26
N THR A 128 11.01 -4.81 10.47
CA THR A 128 12.18 -5.64 10.81
C THR A 128 13.45 -4.79 10.83
N SER A 129 14.57 -5.33 11.35
CA SER A 129 15.85 -4.61 11.29
C SER A 129 16.27 -4.28 9.85
N LYS A 130 16.03 -5.19 8.90
CA LYS A 130 16.36 -4.97 7.48
C LYS A 130 15.48 -3.89 6.87
N MET A 131 14.17 -3.95 7.11
CA MET A 131 13.22 -2.92 6.69
C MET A 131 13.57 -1.53 7.24
N ARG A 132 14.04 -1.44 8.48
CA ARG A 132 14.48 -0.16 9.06
C ARG A 132 15.71 0.39 8.37
N THR A 133 16.69 -0.44 8.04
CA THR A 133 17.86 -0.03 7.25
C THR A 133 17.44 0.45 5.86
N ALA A 134 16.62 -0.32 5.16
CA ALA A 134 16.08 0.03 3.85
C ALA A 134 15.30 1.35 3.86
N LEU A 135 14.46 1.58 4.88
CA LEU A 135 13.72 2.84 5.02
C LEU A 135 14.65 4.05 5.22
N GLN A 136 15.74 3.85 5.96
CA GLN A 136 16.76 4.90 6.11
C GLN A 136 17.41 5.25 4.78
N TRP A 137 17.71 4.24 3.94
CA TRP A 137 18.27 4.46 2.61
C TRP A 137 17.27 5.15 1.67
N ALA A 138 16.02 4.69 1.65
CA ALA A 138 14.94 5.33 0.89
C ALA A 138 14.77 6.81 1.25
N VAL A 139 14.67 7.16 2.55
CA VAL A 139 14.58 8.57 2.99
C VAL A 139 15.83 9.36 2.61
N ASN A 140 17.01 8.76 2.68
CA ASN A 140 18.25 9.39 2.24
C ASN A 140 18.25 9.68 0.73
N ASN A 141 17.68 8.80 -0.10
CA ASN A 141 17.57 9.02 -1.54
C ASN A 141 16.75 10.27 -1.85
N TYR A 142 15.60 10.45 -1.19
CA TYR A 142 14.79 11.66 -1.32
C TYR A 142 15.55 12.91 -0.86
N ASN A 143 16.16 12.87 0.34
CA ASN A 143 16.84 14.04 0.92
C ASN A 143 18.18 14.38 0.26
N ARG A 144 18.80 13.44 -0.47
CA ARG A 144 20.03 13.69 -1.24
C ARG A 144 19.75 14.58 -2.45
N LEU A 145 18.50 14.58 -2.94
CA LEU A 145 18.06 15.50 -3.97
C LEU A 145 17.71 16.84 -3.32
N ASN A 146 18.27 17.93 -3.83
CA ASN A 146 18.02 19.28 -3.35
C ASN A 146 16.66 19.83 -3.85
N THR A 147 15.59 19.08 -3.58
CA THR A 147 14.20 19.45 -3.88
C THR A 147 13.59 20.22 -2.71
N SER A 148 12.37 20.74 -2.87
CA SER A 148 11.63 21.31 -1.73
C SER A 148 10.99 20.27 -0.79
N LEU A 149 11.09 18.96 -1.07
CA LEU A 149 10.71 17.92 -0.10
C LEU A 149 11.78 17.77 0.97
N ASN A 150 11.36 17.74 2.23
CA ASN A 150 12.24 17.66 3.39
C ASN A 150 11.72 16.58 4.34
N LEU A 151 12.29 15.39 4.26
CA LEU A 151 11.84 14.23 5.03
C LEU A 151 12.71 14.09 6.28
N THR A 152 12.08 13.89 7.45
CA THR A 152 12.80 13.51 8.67
C THR A 152 12.41 12.10 9.07
N LEU A 153 13.36 11.18 9.20
CA LEU A 153 13.09 9.82 9.63
C LEU A 153 13.16 9.67 11.15
N VAL A 154 12.18 8.99 11.74
CA VAL A 154 12.22 8.50 13.12
C VAL A 154 11.71 7.06 13.18
N PHE A 155 12.15 6.30 14.18
CA PHE A 155 11.63 4.97 14.47
C PHE A 155 10.91 4.97 15.83
N GLN A 156 9.59 4.82 15.81
CA GLN A 156 8.75 4.86 17.01
C GLN A 156 7.36 4.27 16.74
N SER A 157 6.54 4.14 17.80
CA SER A 157 5.16 3.63 17.71
C SER A 157 4.08 4.72 17.77
N ASN A 158 4.43 5.97 18.09
CA ASN A 158 3.51 7.10 18.07
C ASN A 158 3.67 7.93 16.79
N PHE A 159 2.57 8.46 16.29
CA PHE A 159 2.55 9.35 15.13
C PHE A 159 1.38 10.34 15.25
N ASN A 160 1.44 11.43 14.51
CA ASN A 160 0.42 12.47 14.45
C ASN A 160 -0.04 12.70 13.00
N ASN A 161 -1.07 13.53 12.80
CA ASN A 161 -1.79 13.59 11.51
C ASN A 161 -0.91 13.90 10.30
N ARG A 162 0.13 14.73 10.46
CA ARG A 162 1.06 15.15 9.40
C ARG A 162 2.17 14.14 9.08
N ASP A 163 2.33 13.09 9.88
CA ASP A 163 3.35 12.06 9.63
C ASP A 163 2.92 11.14 8.49
N MET A 164 3.89 10.74 7.68
CA MET A 164 3.85 9.50 6.91
C MET A 164 4.31 8.35 7.80
N VAL A 165 3.63 7.21 7.75
CA VAL A 165 3.96 6.04 8.58
C VAL A 165 4.18 4.83 7.70
N VAL A 166 5.38 4.27 7.78
CA VAL A 166 5.81 3.06 7.05
C VAL A 166 5.79 1.89 8.02
N TYR A 167 5.06 0.83 7.70
CA TYR A 167 4.86 -0.30 8.60
C TYR A 167 4.79 -1.64 7.86
N ASN A 168 5.06 -2.71 8.60
CA ASN A 168 4.91 -4.08 8.11
C ASN A 168 3.45 -4.51 8.28
N ASN A 169 2.76 -4.84 7.19
CA ASN A 169 1.34 -5.21 7.24
C ASN A 169 1.10 -6.72 7.50
N GLY A 170 2.17 -7.50 7.68
CA GLY A 170 2.09 -8.94 7.97
C GLY A 170 1.76 -9.85 6.78
N ARG A 171 1.49 -9.28 5.58
CA ARG A 171 1.12 -10.06 4.39
C ARG A 171 2.33 -10.78 3.80
N GLY A 172 2.12 -12.01 3.32
CA GLY A 172 3.13 -12.75 2.56
C GLY A 172 3.37 -12.15 1.17
N GLY A 173 4.40 -12.63 0.47
CA GLY A 173 4.81 -12.10 -0.83
C GLY A 173 5.63 -10.81 -0.73
N GLY A 174 6.40 -10.51 -1.77
CA GLY A 174 7.15 -9.25 -1.87
C GLY A 174 6.25 -8.08 -2.33
N GLY A 175 6.67 -6.86 -2.02
CA GLY A 175 6.02 -5.62 -2.45
C GLY A 175 5.50 -4.76 -1.29
N GLY A 176 4.76 -3.71 -1.67
CA GLY A 176 4.16 -2.76 -0.76
C GLY A 176 2.82 -2.25 -1.30
N SER A 177 2.26 -1.29 -0.60
CA SER A 177 1.20 -0.45 -1.14
C SER A 177 1.17 0.91 -0.45
N ALA A 178 0.77 1.93 -1.20
CA ALA A 178 0.56 3.29 -0.74
C ALA A 178 -0.59 3.95 -1.49
N GLY A 179 -0.97 5.14 -1.07
CA GLY A 179 -1.96 5.97 -1.73
C GLY A 179 -1.32 7.24 -2.26
N PHE A 180 -2.15 8.13 -2.81
CA PHE A 180 -1.70 9.40 -3.37
C PHE A 180 -1.89 10.57 -2.39
N PRO A 181 -1.18 11.70 -2.61
CA PRO A 181 -1.44 12.93 -1.87
C PRO A 181 -2.90 13.37 -1.94
N SER A 182 -3.37 14.01 -0.87
CA SER A 182 -4.66 14.70 -0.83
C SER A 182 -4.57 15.93 0.07
N GLY A 183 -5.30 16.99 -0.29
CA GLY A 183 -5.32 18.25 0.48
C GLY A 183 -3.94 18.90 0.66
N GLY A 184 -3.01 18.66 -0.29
CA GLY A 184 -1.63 19.14 -0.23
C GLY A 184 -0.72 18.37 0.72
N GLN A 185 -1.18 17.28 1.35
CA GLN A 185 -0.39 16.42 2.24
C GLN A 185 0.03 15.12 1.54
N ALA A 186 1.21 14.62 1.86
CA ALA A 186 1.64 13.29 1.43
C ALA A 186 0.69 12.21 1.98
N PHE A 187 0.60 11.07 1.28
CA PHE A 187 -0.18 9.96 1.79
C PHE A 187 0.40 9.42 3.09
N LYS A 188 -0.49 9.11 4.03
CA LYS A 188 -0.12 8.81 5.41
C LYS A 188 0.39 7.38 5.61
N ARG A 189 -0.07 6.42 4.83
CA ARG A 189 0.12 4.98 5.10
C ARG A 189 0.93 4.31 4.01
N VAL A 190 2.14 3.90 4.33
CA VAL A 190 2.93 3.07 3.43
C VAL A 190 3.02 1.67 4.04
N GLN A 191 2.42 0.71 3.37
CA GLN A 191 2.38 -0.68 3.79
C GLN A 191 3.51 -1.44 3.11
N ILE A 192 4.26 -2.22 3.87
CA ILE A 192 5.27 -3.13 3.34
C ILE A 192 4.84 -4.56 3.68
N ASN A 193 4.80 -5.43 2.68
CA ASN A 193 4.49 -6.85 2.91
C ASN A 193 5.61 -7.49 3.72
N ALA A 194 5.26 -8.36 4.67
CA ALA A 194 6.23 -9.10 5.48
C ALA A 194 7.16 -9.96 4.61
N GLY A 195 6.65 -10.52 3.52
CA GLY A 195 7.44 -11.31 2.57
C GLY A 195 8.54 -10.51 1.86
N THR A 196 8.45 -9.18 1.83
CA THR A 196 9.51 -8.31 1.28
C THR A 196 10.82 -8.46 2.06
N ASP A 197 10.76 -8.85 3.34
CA ASP A 197 11.97 -9.08 4.16
C ASP A 197 12.84 -10.25 3.65
N SER A 198 12.30 -11.12 2.79
CA SER A 198 13.05 -12.23 2.20
C SER A 198 14.03 -11.81 1.10
N PHE A 199 13.90 -10.58 0.56
CA PHE A 199 14.77 -10.05 -0.48
C PHE A 199 16.03 -9.38 0.09
N SER A 200 16.92 -8.92 -0.80
CA SER A 200 18.08 -8.12 -0.41
C SER A 200 17.64 -6.77 0.20
N THR A 201 18.48 -6.16 1.01
CA THR A 201 18.15 -4.84 1.59
C THR A 201 17.90 -3.77 0.51
N ASN A 202 18.60 -3.85 -0.63
CA ASN A 202 18.40 -2.95 -1.77
C ASN A 202 17.01 -3.12 -2.41
N VAL A 203 16.50 -4.34 -2.52
CA VAL A 203 15.13 -4.57 -3.03
C VAL A 203 14.09 -4.07 -2.03
N VAL A 204 14.33 -4.24 -0.72
CA VAL A 204 13.45 -3.68 0.31
C VAL A 204 13.47 -2.15 0.26
N GLU A 205 14.63 -1.55 0.03
CA GLU A 205 14.79 -0.11 -0.22
C GLU A 205 14.02 0.31 -1.46
N HIS A 206 14.17 -0.41 -2.58
CA HIS A 206 13.45 -0.13 -3.81
C HIS A 206 11.94 -0.04 -3.59
N VAL A 207 11.36 -1.06 -2.95
CA VAL A 207 9.94 -1.08 -2.63
C VAL A 207 9.56 0.12 -1.76
N MET A 208 10.31 0.44 -0.71
CA MET A 208 9.99 1.60 0.14
C MET A 208 10.13 2.94 -0.60
N THR A 209 11.15 3.10 -1.44
CA THR A 209 11.35 4.29 -2.27
C THR A 209 10.19 4.46 -3.25
N HIS A 210 9.74 3.37 -3.87
CA HIS A 210 8.59 3.30 -4.77
C HIS A 210 7.28 3.74 -4.09
N GLU A 211 6.95 3.15 -2.94
CA GLU A 211 5.71 3.45 -2.23
C GLU A 211 5.67 4.89 -1.66
N ILE A 212 6.82 5.41 -1.21
CA ILE A 212 6.95 6.82 -0.85
C ILE A 212 6.72 7.70 -2.09
N GLY A 213 7.14 7.24 -3.27
CA GLY A 213 6.94 7.91 -4.56
C GLY A 213 5.46 8.11 -4.87
N HIS A 214 4.65 7.06 -4.73
CA HIS A 214 3.19 7.17 -4.81
C HIS A 214 2.64 8.16 -3.79
N SER A 215 3.14 8.08 -2.56
CA SER A 215 2.70 8.95 -1.45
C SER A 215 3.02 10.43 -1.66
N VAL A 216 3.95 10.77 -2.54
CA VAL A 216 4.26 12.14 -2.97
C VAL A 216 3.76 12.46 -4.39
N GLY A 217 3.00 11.55 -5.01
CA GLY A 217 2.19 11.83 -6.18
C GLY A 217 2.67 11.22 -7.49
N PHE A 218 3.70 10.37 -7.50
CA PHE A 218 4.06 9.59 -8.68
C PHE A 218 3.07 8.46 -8.95
N ARG A 219 2.97 8.07 -10.21
CA ARG A 219 2.34 6.85 -10.72
C ARG A 219 3.38 6.02 -11.44
N HIS A 220 2.98 4.84 -11.93
CA HIS A 220 3.94 3.99 -12.61
C HIS A 220 4.45 4.62 -13.91
N THR A 221 5.75 4.46 -14.16
CA THR A 221 6.39 4.91 -15.41
C THR A 221 5.83 4.15 -16.61
N ASP A 222 5.52 2.87 -16.45
CA ASP A 222 4.92 1.95 -17.43
C ASP A 222 3.38 1.91 -17.39
N TYR A 223 2.73 3.00 -16.96
CA TYR A 223 1.27 3.15 -16.80
C TYR A 223 0.43 2.57 -17.96
N ALA A 224 0.80 2.80 -19.22
CA ALA A 224 -0.03 2.40 -20.36
C ALA A 224 0.06 0.91 -20.68
N ARG A 225 1.13 0.24 -20.24
CA ARG A 225 1.32 -1.21 -20.32
C ARG A 225 2.32 -1.63 -19.25
N ARG A 226 1.79 -2.13 -18.14
CA ARG A 226 2.56 -2.50 -16.95
C ARG A 226 3.45 -3.72 -17.20
N LYS A 227 4.63 -3.72 -16.57
CA LYS A 227 5.57 -4.85 -16.50
C LYS A 227 4.95 -6.04 -15.78
N CYS A 228 4.11 -5.80 -14.77
CA CYS A 228 3.50 -6.85 -13.97
C CYS A 228 2.66 -7.84 -14.77
N ASP A 229 1.73 -7.33 -15.56
CA ASP A 229 0.60 -8.09 -16.09
C ASP A 229 0.23 -7.65 -17.53
N GLY A 230 0.94 -6.67 -18.08
CA GLY A 230 0.63 -6.08 -19.38
C GLY A 230 -0.65 -5.25 -19.41
N SER A 231 -1.30 -5.03 -18.26
CA SER A 231 -2.52 -4.22 -18.18
C SER A 231 -2.20 -2.73 -18.27
N ASN A 232 -3.22 -1.93 -18.54
CA ASN A 232 -3.14 -0.47 -18.43
C ASN A 232 -3.54 -0.08 -17.00
N GLU A 233 -2.72 0.72 -16.32
CA GLU A 233 -2.97 1.21 -14.97
C GLU A 233 -4.26 2.04 -14.91
N GLY A 234 -4.62 2.75 -15.98
CA GLY A 234 -5.87 3.52 -16.07
C GLY A 234 -6.83 3.02 -17.13
N THR A 235 -7.95 3.73 -17.27
CA THR A 235 -8.89 3.54 -18.38
C THR A 235 -8.52 4.39 -19.58
N ALA A 236 -8.65 3.82 -20.78
CA ALA A 236 -8.34 4.49 -22.04
C ALA A 236 -9.02 5.88 -22.13
N GLY A 237 -8.23 6.93 -22.37
CA GLY A 237 -8.71 8.31 -22.53
C GLY A 237 -8.46 9.24 -21.34
N ILE A 238 -8.20 8.71 -20.14
CA ILE A 238 -7.80 9.50 -18.96
C ILE A 238 -6.34 9.17 -18.65
N GLY A 239 -5.44 10.00 -19.18
CA GLY A 239 -4.01 9.90 -18.95
C GLY A 239 -3.60 10.69 -17.71
N ALA A 240 -2.58 10.23 -17.02
CA ALA A 240 -1.92 11.06 -16.03
C ALA A 240 -1.04 12.14 -16.71
N ILE A 241 -0.49 13.07 -15.93
CA ILE A 241 0.21 14.25 -16.45
C ILE A 241 1.71 13.97 -16.62
N LEU A 242 2.26 14.29 -17.80
CA LEU A 242 3.70 14.28 -18.04
C LEU A 242 4.44 15.27 -17.18
N ILE A 243 5.48 14.77 -16.53
CA ILE A 243 6.40 15.59 -15.78
C ILE A 243 7.43 16.19 -16.75
N PRO A 244 7.58 17.53 -16.79
CA PRO A 244 8.50 18.17 -17.72
C PRO A 244 9.94 17.63 -17.61
N GLY A 245 10.56 17.33 -18.76
CA GLY A 245 11.96 16.89 -18.84
C GLY A 245 12.20 15.39 -18.74
N THR A 246 11.17 14.57 -18.47
CA THR A 246 11.32 13.11 -18.37
C THR A 246 11.19 12.42 -19.72
N GLN A 247 11.65 11.16 -19.78
CA GLN A 247 11.51 10.35 -20.97
C GLN A 247 10.05 10.07 -21.29
N SER A 248 9.89 9.72 -22.55
CA SER A 248 8.63 9.72 -23.23
C SER A 248 8.11 8.29 -23.50
N GLY A 249 8.66 7.24 -22.90
CA GLY A 249 8.08 5.91 -22.97
C GLY A 249 7.24 5.64 -21.73
N ASN A 250 6.13 4.95 -21.90
CA ASN A 250 5.22 4.59 -20.80
C ASN A 250 4.58 3.21 -20.96
N GLN A 251 5.16 2.39 -21.82
CA GLN A 251 4.77 1.02 -22.05
C GLN A 251 5.98 0.16 -21.80
N TRP A 252 5.84 -0.86 -20.95
CA TRP A 252 6.89 -1.83 -20.73
C TRP A 252 7.29 -2.49 -22.06
N GLY A 253 8.60 -2.54 -22.32
CA GLY A 253 9.18 -3.03 -23.58
C GLY A 253 9.07 -2.05 -24.77
N GLY A 254 8.49 -0.85 -24.57
CA GLY A 254 8.42 0.20 -25.57
C GLY A 254 9.72 1.00 -25.70
N SER A 255 9.87 1.74 -26.80
CA SER A 255 10.99 2.67 -26.97
C SER A 255 10.84 3.90 -26.06
N ASN A 256 11.97 4.47 -25.64
CA ASN A 256 12.05 5.66 -24.79
C ASN A 256 11.49 5.51 -23.36
N ILE A 257 11.18 4.31 -22.88
CA ILE A 257 10.81 4.13 -21.47
C ILE A 257 12.05 4.22 -20.59
N ASP A 258 11.92 4.84 -19.43
CA ASP A 258 12.93 4.71 -18.38
C ASP A 258 12.76 3.37 -17.67
N SER A 259 13.37 2.31 -18.21
CA SER A 259 13.25 0.96 -17.66
C SER A 259 13.88 0.78 -16.29
N ASN A 260 14.72 1.73 -15.86
CA ASN A 260 15.38 1.72 -14.56
C ASN A 260 14.67 2.62 -13.54
N SER A 261 13.54 3.23 -13.92
CA SER A 261 12.75 4.06 -13.02
C SER A 261 12.34 3.27 -11.79
N ILE A 262 12.47 3.88 -10.61
CA ILE A 262 11.97 3.33 -9.36
C ILE A 262 10.47 3.09 -9.42
N MET A 263 9.75 3.81 -10.30
CA MET A 263 8.30 3.73 -10.46
C MET A 263 7.87 2.72 -11.54
N ILE A 264 8.71 1.76 -11.95
CA ILE A 264 8.22 0.64 -12.77
C ILE A 264 7.29 -0.25 -11.94
N SER A 265 6.12 -0.59 -12.49
CA SER A 265 5.02 -1.24 -11.77
C SER A 265 5.35 -2.58 -11.09
N CYS A 266 6.38 -3.29 -11.55
CA CYS A 266 6.86 -4.51 -10.92
C CYS A 266 8.39 -4.61 -10.88
N PHE A 267 8.90 -4.97 -9.72
CA PHE A 267 10.30 -5.30 -9.50
C PHE A 267 10.56 -6.80 -9.84
N ASP A 268 11.80 -7.16 -10.19
CA ASP A 268 12.28 -8.51 -10.50
C ASP A 268 13.23 -9.10 -9.44
N GLY A 269 13.51 -8.35 -8.38
CA GLY A 269 14.25 -8.81 -7.20
C GLY A 269 15.76 -8.57 -7.25
N ASN A 270 16.23 -7.78 -8.21
CA ASN A 270 17.65 -7.40 -8.36
C ASN A 270 17.87 -5.88 -8.31
N GLU A 271 16.86 -5.13 -7.88
CA GLU A 271 16.89 -3.67 -7.83
C GLU A 271 17.93 -3.16 -6.82
N ASP A 272 18.53 -2.02 -7.16
CA ASP A 272 19.49 -1.32 -6.32
C ASP A 272 18.83 -0.34 -5.35
N GLY A 273 17.57 0.04 -5.58
CA GLY A 273 16.80 0.96 -4.73
C GLY A 273 17.00 2.44 -5.05
N GLU A 274 17.76 2.74 -6.10
CA GLU A 274 18.20 4.09 -6.44
C GLU A 274 17.30 4.74 -7.51
N PHE A 275 17.23 6.07 -7.48
CA PHE A 275 16.50 6.82 -8.51
C PHE A 275 17.23 6.77 -9.86
N SER A 276 16.47 6.58 -10.93
CA SER A 276 16.95 6.81 -12.28
C SER A 276 17.12 8.31 -12.56
N GLN A 277 17.77 8.64 -13.68
CA GLN A 277 17.85 10.04 -14.13
C GLN A 277 16.47 10.62 -14.45
N GLY A 278 15.52 9.80 -14.93
CA GLY A 278 14.14 10.19 -15.14
C GLY A 278 13.43 10.52 -13.83
N ASP A 279 13.58 9.68 -12.81
CA ASP A 279 12.98 9.91 -11.49
C ASP A 279 13.53 11.18 -10.82
N ILE A 280 14.84 11.43 -10.94
CA ILE A 280 15.47 12.66 -10.43
C ILE A 280 14.91 13.89 -11.14
N THR A 281 14.79 13.83 -12.47
CA THR A 281 14.21 14.93 -13.26
C THR A 281 12.76 15.16 -12.87
N ALA A 282 12.00 14.08 -12.67
CA ALA A 282 10.63 14.12 -12.24
C ALA A 282 10.49 14.79 -10.87
N LEU A 283 11.28 14.37 -9.88
CA LEU A 283 11.27 14.95 -8.53
C LEU A 283 11.59 16.44 -8.54
N ASN A 284 12.65 16.87 -9.22
CA ASN A 284 13.04 18.28 -9.32
C ASN A 284 12.00 19.15 -10.04
N ALA A 285 11.26 18.58 -10.99
CA ALA A 285 10.21 19.32 -11.69
C ALA A 285 8.96 19.54 -10.81
N LEU A 286 8.70 18.65 -9.84
CA LEU A 286 7.55 18.74 -8.94
C LEU A 286 7.85 19.49 -7.64
N TYR A 287 9.10 19.41 -7.17
CA TYR A 287 9.52 19.83 -5.85
C TYR A 287 10.85 20.57 -5.88
#